data_AF-A0A9P8N9Y9-F1
#
_entry.id   AF-A0A9P8N9Y9-F1
#
_cell.length_a   1.000
_cell.length_b   1.000
_cell.length_c   1.000
_cell.angle_alpha   90.00
_cell.angle_beta   90.00
_cell.angle_gamma   90.00
#
_symmetry.space_group_name_H-M   'P 1'
#
loop_
_entity.id
_entity.type
_entity.pdbx_description
1 polymer ?
#
loop_
_entity_poly.entity_id
_entity_poly.type
_entity_poly.pdbx_seq_one_letter_code
_entity_poly.pdbx_strand_id
1 'polypeptide(L)'
;MSSVTFHGRDRGYGSGYGRNSTPRSRKQSAQQAPPPPQGEVLATIYPIDLQAEKQGITAQITDSQCLTSYNWLGGGEPHILIPGEPPKWTPPSNPTRLAEDSGLYFRDQNAARYPSYPMEPMVQAILARKPDFLLRDTDIVACGSTLGNLLRFVRGEDKSFRILVEVIGRTVFFMRRENAHDEVIPNVYGYGHAFPEAYTTWSADVKGSESHQRVMKYDFAGMSCLVRFEADGYLPSVAQNSSSRSSEGDPAEAAEDLLSSLENVAISNLPEGGLKNPETLKISARGEYISQSAIFDLKTRSFRKKDEDTLGQELPRLWIAQVPYFILAHHKAGLFIDIQVVDVRERVKRWEEDQEATLARFAELLKKIVSFARSLECGRFEITREDGATVLELRAQCAGAGRVLRPHMAEKWDDEVAGSDGSSSVDGF
;
A
#
# COMPACT_ATOMS: atom_id res chain seq x y z
N MET A 1 61.24 22.95 32.06
CA MET A 1 60.68 23.99 31.18
C MET A 1 59.32 24.36 31.74
N SER A 2 59.18 25.57 32.27
CA SER A 2 58.00 25.98 33.03
C SER A 2 57.61 27.41 32.69
N SER A 3 56.31 27.67 32.64
CA SER A 3 55.62 28.98 32.69
C SER A 3 56.11 30.11 31.76
N VAL A 4 55.25 30.53 30.84
CA VAL A 4 54.88 31.95 30.71
C VAL A 4 53.36 32.07 30.47
N THR A 5 52.66 32.66 31.43
CA THR A 5 51.31 33.22 31.24
C THR A 5 51.40 34.59 30.58
N PHE A 6 50.48 34.90 29.65
CA PHE A 6 50.01 36.27 29.46
C PHE A 6 48.50 36.31 29.16
N HIS A 7 47.79 37.14 29.91
CA HIS A 7 46.44 37.59 29.58
C HIS A 7 46.55 39.05 29.11
N GLY A 8 45.87 39.38 28.01
CA GLY A 8 45.89 40.71 27.41
C GLY A 8 44.60 41.00 26.63
N ARG A 9 43.57 41.43 27.36
CA ARG A 9 42.48 42.29 26.84
C ARG A 9 43.09 43.62 26.36
N ASP A 10 42.51 44.43 25.49
CA ASP A 10 41.25 44.43 24.73
C ASP A 10 41.40 45.44 23.59
N ARG A 11 40.58 45.33 22.52
CA ARG A 11 40.00 46.45 21.73
C ARG A 11 39.33 45.91 20.47
N GLY A 12 38.00 45.87 20.50
CA GLY A 12 37.21 45.45 19.34
C GLY A 12 37.01 46.55 18.31
N TYR A 13 36.61 46.13 17.11
CA TYR A 13 35.74 46.91 16.23
C TYR A 13 34.46 46.11 16.04
N GLY A 14 33.32 46.73 16.38
CA GLY A 14 32.02 46.11 16.19
C GLY A 14 31.60 46.14 14.73
N SER A 15 31.01 45.04 14.26
CA SER A 15 30.14 45.05 13.08
C SER A 15 28.93 44.17 13.37
N GLY A 16 27.81 44.81 13.68
CA GLY A 16 26.58 44.14 14.05
C GLY A 16 25.87 43.61 12.82
N TYR A 17 25.95 42.30 12.60
CA TYR A 17 25.00 41.58 11.74
C TYR A 17 23.97 40.89 12.61
N GLY A 18 22.78 41.48 12.69
CA GLY A 18 21.64 40.88 13.34
C GLY A 18 21.28 39.57 12.64
N ARG A 19 21.54 38.43 13.31
CA ARG A 19 20.95 37.16 12.93
C ARG A 19 19.44 37.25 13.17
N ASN A 20 18.69 37.54 12.11
CA ASN A 20 17.29 37.17 12.03
C ASN A 20 17.20 35.64 12.04
N SER A 21 17.24 35.05 13.23
CA SER A 21 16.84 33.67 13.44
C SER A 21 15.34 33.58 13.23
N THR A 22 14.92 33.26 12.01
CA THR A 22 13.57 32.75 11.75
C THR A 22 13.29 31.61 12.72
N PRO A 23 12.13 31.59 13.42
CA PRO A 23 11.80 30.49 14.32
C PRO A 23 11.80 29.18 13.53
N ARG A 24 12.69 28.27 13.89
CA ARG A 24 12.72 26.93 13.31
C ARG A 24 11.42 26.26 13.76
N SER A 25 10.46 26.09 12.85
CA SER A 25 9.17 25.48 13.16
C SER A 25 9.41 24.17 13.90
N ARG A 26 8.79 24.03 15.07
CA ARG A 26 8.95 22.87 15.94
C ARG A 26 8.19 21.71 15.29
N LYS A 27 8.86 20.97 14.38
CA LYS A 27 8.30 19.76 13.75
C LYS A 27 7.69 18.89 14.84
N GLN A 28 6.44 18.48 14.66
CA GLN A 28 5.76 17.60 15.59
C GLN A 28 6.42 16.22 15.51
N SER A 29 7.19 15.84 16.54
CA SER A 29 7.68 14.48 16.67
C SER A 29 6.55 13.60 17.20
N ALA A 30 5.95 12.80 16.32
CA ALA A 30 5.09 11.72 16.77
C ALA A 30 5.90 10.74 17.63
N GLN A 31 5.39 10.38 18.80
CA GLN A 31 5.93 9.26 19.56
C GLN A 31 5.40 7.97 18.94
N GLN A 32 6.30 7.08 18.53
CA GLN A 32 5.88 5.76 18.04
C GLN A 32 5.35 4.93 19.21
N ALA A 33 4.26 4.21 18.97
CA ALA A 33 3.79 3.19 19.89
C ALA A 33 4.86 2.08 20.04
N PRO A 34 5.01 1.48 21.24
CA PRO A 34 5.90 0.33 21.40
C PRO A 34 5.40 -0.84 20.54
N PRO A 35 6.30 -1.67 19.98
CA PRO A 35 5.89 -2.79 19.16
C PRO A 35 5.03 -3.78 19.98
N PRO A 36 3.90 -4.26 19.41
CA PRO A 36 3.07 -5.29 20.04
C PRO A 36 3.89 -6.54 20.40
N PRO A 37 3.50 -7.30 21.42
CA PRO A 37 4.17 -8.56 21.73
C PRO A 37 4.16 -9.52 20.54
N GLN A 38 5.08 -10.49 20.57
CA GLN A 38 5.18 -11.59 19.63
C GLN A 38 4.87 -12.90 20.34
N GLY A 39 4.18 -13.82 19.66
CA GLY A 39 3.96 -15.16 20.17
C GLY A 39 5.17 -16.08 20.01
N GLU A 40 5.02 -17.31 20.47
CA GLU A 40 5.99 -18.39 20.22
C GLU A 40 6.12 -18.69 18.72
N VAL A 41 7.29 -19.19 18.32
CA VAL A 41 7.56 -19.59 16.93
C VAL A 41 6.92 -20.96 16.68
N LEU A 42 6.00 -21.00 15.72
CA LEU A 42 5.33 -22.21 15.25
C LEU A 42 6.11 -22.90 14.13
N ALA A 43 6.74 -22.11 13.26
CA ALA A 43 7.61 -22.60 12.19
C ALA A 43 8.60 -21.52 11.73
N THR A 44 9.66 -21.93 11.03
CA THR A 44 10.65 -21.04 10.41
C THR A 44 10.79 -21.39 8.93
N ILE A 45 10.79 -20.38 8.06
CA ILE A 45 11.07 -20.55 6.63
C ILE A 45 12.46 -19.99 6.34
N TYR A 46 13.38 -20.85 5.93
CA TYR A 46 14.71 -20.45 5.49
C TYR A 46 14.71 -20.17 3.97
N PRO A 47 15.46 -19.17 3.47
CA PRO A 47 15.58 -18.91 2.03
C PRO A 47 16.10 -20.11 1.23
N ILE A 48 16.91 -20.97 1.85
CA ILE A 48 17.44 -22.19 1.23
C ILE A 48 16.36 -23.25 0.97
N ASP A 49 15.24 -23.20 1.71
CA ASP A 49 14.11 -24.09 1.51
C ASP A 49 13.24 -23.64 0.33
N LEU A 50 13.41 -22.40 -0.15
CA LEU A 50 12.71 -21.85 -1.31
C LEU A 50 13.48 -22.24 -2.59
N GLN A 51 13.30 -23.48 -3.02
CA GLN A 51 13.81 -23.95 -4.31
C GLN A 51 12.87 -23.49 -5.42
N ALA A 52 13.38 -22.92 -6.52
CA ALA A 52 12.54 -22.73 -7.70
C ALA A 52 12.11 -24.12 -8.23
N GLU A 53 10.81 -24.45 -8.14
CA GLU A 53 10.30 -25.71 -8.67
C GLU A 53 10.59 -25.80 -10.17
N LYS A 54 11.11 -26.94 -10.62
CA LYS A 54 11.35 -27.22 -12.05
C LYS A 54 10.08 -27.62 -12.82
N GLN A 55 8.92 -27.53 -12.18
CA GLN A 55 7.65 -28.01 -12.73
C GLN A 55 6.83 -26.84 -13.25
N GLY A 56 6.76 -26.68 -14.58
CA GLY A 56 5.66 -26.15 -15.42
C GLY A 56 4.82 -24.92 -15.01
N ILE A 57 5.07 -24.29 -13.87
CA ILE A 57 4.30 -23.19 -13.30
C ILE A 57 5.04 -21.92 -13.64
N THR A 58 4.50 -21.16 -14.59
CA THR A 58 5.04 -19.86 -14.96
C THR A 58 4.85 -18.89 -13.78
N ALA A 59 5.95 -18.38 -13.22
CA ALA A 59 5.93 -17.39 -12.14
C ALA A 59 5.73 -15.97 -12.69
N GLN A 60 4.69 -15.79 -13.50
CA GLN A 60 4.24 -14.52 -14.07
C GLN A 60 2.86 -14.16 -13.53
N ILE A 61 2.49 -12.89 -13.62
CA ILE A 61 1.11 -12.43 -13.39
C ILE A 61 0.29 -12.56 -14.68
N THR A 62 -0.87 -13.21 -14.59
CA THR A 62 -1.85 -13.34 -15.69
C THR A 62 -3.25 -12.94 -15.23
N ASP A 63 -4.18 -12.74 -16.17
CA ASP A 63 -5.63 -12.54 -15.93
C ASP A 63 -6.02 -11.32 -15.04
N SER A 64 -5.02 -10.50 -14.75
CA SER A 64 -4.94 -9.06 -14.52
C SER A 64 -6.22 -8.26 -14.83
N GLN A 65 -7.04 -7.98 -13.80
CA GLN A 65 -8.27 -7.18 -13.88
C GLN A 65 -8.57 -6.35 -12.62
N CYS A 66 -9.07 -5.11 -12.79
CA CYS A 66 -9.51 -4.28 -11.67
C CYS A 66 -10.98 -4.57 -11.36
N LEU A 67 -11.27 -5.11 -10.17
CA LEU A 67 -12.64 -5.44 -9.80
C LEU A 67 -13.43 -4.21 -9.33
N THR A 68 -12.76 -3.35 -8.55
CA THR A 68 -13.40 -2.22 -7.87
C THR A 68 -12.38 -1.20 -7.36
N SER A 69 -12.90 -0.08 -6.90
CA SER A 69 -12.15 1.02 -6.28
C SER A 69 -12.98 1.71 -5.21
N TYR A 70 -12.33 2.46 -4.33
CA TYR A 70 -12.99 3.33 -3.37
C TYR A 70 -12.09 4.48 -2.89
N ASN A 71 -12.67 5.63 -2.57
CA ASN A 71 -11.95 6.66 -1.80
C ASN A 71 -12.20 6.51 -0.31
N TRP A 72 -11.24 6.93 0.51
CA TRP A 72 -11.49 7.34 1.89
C TRP A 72 -11.78 8.84 1.95
N LEU A 73 -12.88 9.24 2.59
CA LEU A 73 -13.12 10.65 2.94
C LEU A 73 -12.37 11.05 4.22
N GLY A 74 -11.94 12.31 4.26
CA GLY A 74 -11.24 12.93 5.38
C GLY A 74 -12.15 13.47 6.48
N GLY A 75 -11.66 13.37 7.72
CA GLY A 75 -12.40 13.72 8.94
C GLY A 75 -13.64 12.86 9.23
N GLY A 76 -14.16 12.97 10.46
CA GLY A 76 -15.45 12.39 10.85
C GLY A 76 -15.47 10.87 11.07
N GLU A 77 -16.60 10.25 10.74
CA GLU A 77 -16.81 8.79 10.80
C GLU A 77 -16.17 8.08 9.58
N PRO A 78 -15.85 6.78 9.66
CA PRO A 78 -15.25 6.07 8.53
C PRO A 78 -16.23 6.02 7.37
N HIS A 79 -15.89 6.71 6.29
CA HIS A 79 -16.76 6.85 5.14
C HIS A 79 -15.95 6.60 3.85
N ILE A 80 -16.37 5.57 3.10
CA ILE A 80 -15.84 5.30 1.76
C ILE A 80 -16.82 5.69 0.65
N LEU A 81 -16.27 6.15 -0.47
CA LEU A 81 -16.99 6.39 -1.72
C LEU A 81 -16.69 5.27 -2.70
N ILE A 82 -17.70 4.66 -3.31
CA ILE A 82 -17.57 3.56 -4.29
C ILE A 82 -18.25 3.98 -5.60
N PRO A 83 -17.62 3.84 -6.79
CA PRO A 83 -16.24 3.42 -7.00
C PRO A 83 -15.21 4.46 -6.53
N GLY A 84 -15.65 5.66 -6.15
CA GLY A 84 -14.75 6.79 -5.99
C GLY A 84 -14.14 7.21 -7.34
N GLU A 85 -13.15 8.08 -7.29
CA GLU A 85 -12.33 8.53 -8.42
C GLU A 85 -10.93 8.83 -7.87
N PRO A 86 -9.82 8.44 -8.53
CA PRO A 86 -8.49 8.90 -8.18
C PRO A 86 -8.35 10.40 -8.47
N PRO A 87 -7.40 11.13 -7.88
CA PRO A 87 -7.21 12.53 -8.22
C PRO A 87 -6.63 12.64 -9.64
N LYS A 88 -7.08 13.67 -10.35
CA LYS A 88 -6.74 13.91 -11.75
C LYS A 88 -5.33 14.50 -11.86
N TRP A 89 -4.46 14.02 -12.75
CA TRP A 89 -3.19 14.71 -13.05
C TRP A 89 -3.45 16.10 -13.63
N THR A 90 -3.07 17.15 -12.88
CA THR A 90 -3.32 18.56 -13.19
C THR A 90 -2.11 19.42 -12.79
N PRO A 91 -0.94 19.24 -13.44
CA PRO A 91 0.26 20.00 -13.11
C PRO A 91 0.02 21.50 -13.31
N PRO A 92 0.44 22.37 -12.38
CA PRO A 92 0.29 23.82 -12.54
C PRO A 92 1.12 24.32 -13.72
N SER A 93 0.55 25.25 -14.50
CA SER A 93 1.21 25.81 -15.70
C SER A 93 2.52 26.55 -15.39
N ASN A 94 2.70 27.01 -14.16
CA ASN A 94 3.93 27.63 -13.66
C ASN A 94 4.36 26.90 -12.37
N PRO A 95 5.53 26.22 -12.33
CA PRO A 95 6.00 25.55 -11.12
C PRO A 95 6.26 26.54 -9.97
N THR A 96 5.56 26.36 -8.85
CA THR A 96 5.80 27.08 -7.60
C THR A 96 6.68 26.27 -6.67
N ARG A 97 7.43 26.95 -5.78
CA ARG A 97 8.17 26.26 -4.71
C ARG A 97 7.18 25.81 -3.63
N LEU A 98 7.04 24.50 -3.45
CA LEU A 98 6.21 23.90 -2.41
C LEU A 98 6.89 24.01 -1.03
N ALA A 99 6.08 23.99 0.02
CA ALA A 99 6.56 23.81 1.39
C ALA A 99 7.05 22.35 1.58
N GLU A 100 7.99 22.14 2.51
CA GLU A 100 8.37 20.78 2.92
C GLU A 100 7.25 20.16 3.75
N ASP A 101 7.02 18.87 3.56
CA ASP A 101 6.05 18.09 4.31
C ASP A 101 6.31 18.20 5.82
N SER A 102 5.22 18.44 6.56
CA SER A 102 5.28 18.74 8.00
C SER A 102 4.00 18.37 8.76
N GLY A 103 3.03 17.73 8.09
CA GLY A 103 1.86 17.15 8.74
C GLY A 103 2.17 15.87 9.51
N LEU A 104 1.11 15.32 10.11
CA LEU A 104 1.06 13.92 10.50
C LEU A 104 0.38 13.15 9.37
N TYR A 105 0.88 11.97 9.07
CA TYR A 105 0.45 11.13 7.95
C TYR A 105 0.38 9.70 8.45
N PHE A 106 -0.72 8.99 8.18
CA PHE A 106 -0.90 7.61 8.62
C PHE A 106 -0.10 6.65 7.74
N ARG A 107 0.39 5.56 8.34
CA ARG A 107 1.15 4.52 7.66
C ARG A 107 0.26 3.53 6.90
N ASP A 108 -0.99 3.35 7.31
CA ASP A 108 -2.06 2.69 6.55
C ASP A 108 -3.39 3.42 6.81
N GLN A 109 -3.91 4.12 5.80
CA GLN A 109 -5.20 4.83 5.89
C GLN A 109 -6.37 3.90 6.26
N ASN A 110 -6.33 2.62 5.88
CA ASN A 110 -7.40 1.66 6.18
C ASN A 110 -7.33 1.17 7.62
N ALA A 111 -6.12 0.94 8.16
CA ALA A 111 -5.94 0.60 9.58
C ALA A 111 -6.25 1.79 10.49
N ALA A 112 -5.85 3.00 10.10
CA ALA A 112 -6.17 4.20 10.87
C ALA A 112 -7.68 4.45 10.91
N ARG A 113 -8.38 4.37 9.76
CA ARG A 113 -9.80 4.72 9.65
C ARG A 113 -10.75 3.60 10.07
N TYR A 114 -10.37 2.33 9.91
CA TYR A 114 -11.21 1.19 10.26
C TYR A 114 -10.42 0.08 10.99
N PRO A 115 -9.89 0.41 12.19
CA PRO A 115 -8.85 -0.37 12.88
C PRO A 115 -9.25 -1.79 13.26
N SER A 116 -10.54 -2.03 13.50
CA SER A 116 -11.02 -3.35 13.88
C SER A 116 -11.04 -4.35 12.72
N TYR A 117 -11.19 -3.86 11.48
CA TYR A 117 -11.41 -4.69 10.27
C TYR A 117 -10.80 -4.03 9.01
N PRO A 118 -9.47 -3.82 8.96
CA PRO A 118 -8.82 -2.97 7.95
C PRO A 118 -8.93 -3.47 6.50
N MET A 119 -9.39 -4.72 6.28
CA MET A 119 -9.63 -5.29 4.95
C MET A 119 -11.12 -5.26 4.55
N GLU A 120 -12.04 -5.01 5.46
CA GLU A 120 -13.47 -4.98 5.12
C GLU A 120 -13.86 -3.91 4.08
N PRO A 121 -13.27 -2.69 4.05
CA PRO A 121 -13.59 -1.68 3.03
C PRO A 121 -13.43 -2.18 1.58
N MET A 122 -12.42 -2.99 1.29
CA MET A 122 -12.26 -3.58 -0.04
C MET A 122 -13.30 -4.67 -0.33
N VAL A 123 -13.68 -5.48 0.66
CA VAL A 123 -14.73 -6.51 0.51
C VAL A 123 -16.09 -5.86 0.23
N GLN A 124 -16.43 -4.79 0.97
CA GLN A 124 -17.64 -3.99 0.74
C GLN A 124 -17.62 -3.35 -0.66
N ALA A 125 -16.46 -2.84 -1.11
CA ALA A 125 -16.31 -2.28 -2.45
C ALA A 125 -16.45 -3.33 -3.58
N ILE A 126 -16.04 -4.58 -3.36
CA ILE A 126 -16.24 -5.67 -4.32
C ILE A 126 -17.73 -5.98 -4.41
N LEU A 127 -18.36 -6.31 -3.28
CA LEU A 127 -19.77 -6.70 -3.21
C LEU A 127 -20.73 -5.60 -3.72
N ALA A 128 -20.39 -4.33 -3.54
CA ALA A 128 -21.19 -3.20 -4.04
C ALA A 128 -21.08 -2.98 -5.57
N ARG A 129 -20.02 -3.47 -6.23
CA ARG A 129 -19.76 -3.26 -7.67
C ARG A 129 -19.89 -4.53 -8.52
N LYS A 130 -19.69 -5.69 -7.90
CA LYS A 130 -19.72 -7.02 -8.51
C LYS A 130 -20.43 -7.96 -7.50
N PRO A 131 -21.76 -7.85 -7.33
CA PRO A 131 -22.50 -8.64 -6.34
C PRO A 131 -22.47 -10.15 -6.64
N ASP A 132 -22.26 -10.52 -7.90
CA ASP A 132 -22.12 -11.91 -8.37
C ASP A 132 -20.65 -12.40 -8.38
N PHE A 133 -19.72 -11.63 -7.81
CA PHE A 133 -18.32 -12.06 -7.72
C PHE A 133 -18.17 -13.17 -6.69
N LEU A 134 -17.82 -14.36 -7.15
CA LEU A 134 -17.59 -15.55 -6.31
C LEU A 134 -16.33 -15.36 -5.46
N LEU A 135 -16.51 -14.93 -4.20
CA LEU A 135 -15.39 -14.69 -3.26
C LEU A 135 -14.61 -15.99 -3.00
N ARG A 136 -15.32 -17.12 -3.01
CA ARG A 136 -14.82 -18.49 -2.83
C ARG A 136 -13.74 -18.93 -3.82
N ASP A 137 -13.59 -18.27 -4.97
CA ASP A 137 -12.58 -18.64 -5.98
C ASP A 137 -11.23 -17.92 -5.75
N THR A 138 -11.08 -17.21 -4.61
CA THR A 138 -9.86 -16.48 -4.23
C THR A 138 -8.99 -17.29 -3.27
N ASP A 139 -7.71 -17.48 -3.60
CA ASP A 139 -6.72 -18.12 -2.71
C ASP A 139 -6.08 -17.13 -1.74
N ILE A 140 -5.69 -15.94 -2.24
CA ILE A 140 -4.94 -14.94 -1.48
C ILE A 140 -5.67 -13.59 -1.52
N VAL A 141 -5.82 -12.94 -0.37
CA VAL A 141 -6.21 -11.52 -0.28
C VAL A 141 -5.11 -10.76 0.45
N ALA A 142 -4.61 -9.70 -0.14
CA ALA A 142 -3.45 -8.97 0.36
C ALA A 142 -3.53 -7.46 0.06
N CYS A 143 -2.54 -6.71 0.51
CA CYS A 143 -2.24 -5.40 -0.06
C CYS A 143 -0.84 -5.41 -0.70
N GLY A 144 -0.55 -4.47 -1.59
CA GLY A 144 0.76 -4.37 -2.25
C GLY A 144 1.93 -4.37 -1.24
N SER A 145 1.70 -3.80 -0.06
CA SER A 145 2.67 -3.83 1.04
C SER A 145 2.89 -5.20 1.68
N THR A 146 1.91 -6.10 1.79
CA THR A 146 2.17 -7.42 2.41
C THR A 146 2.90 -8.33 1.43
N LEU A 147 2.46 -8.38 0.18
CA LEU A 147 3.15 -9.14 -0.88
C LEU A 147 4.57 -8.62 -1.15
N GLY A 148 4.75 -7.30 -1.20
CA GLY A 148 6.07 -6.74 -1.48
C GLY A 148 7.09 -6.98 -0.36
N ASN A 149 6.64 -7.09 0.90
CA ASN A 149 7.55 -7.40 2.02
C ASN A 149 8.07 -8.83 1.90
N LEU A 150 7.18 -9.76 1.53
CA LEU A 150 7.53 -11.14 1.24
C LEU A 150 8.44 -11.25 -0.02
N LEU A 151 8.17 -10.48 -1.08
CA LEU A 151 9.03 -10.41 -2.26
C LEU A 151 10.43 -9.83 -1.93
N ARG A 152 10.50 -8.80 -1.08
CA ARG A 152 11.77 -8.21 -0.60
C ARG A 152 12.60 -9.21 0.21
N PHE A 153 11.97 -10.02 1.06
CA PHE A 153 12.64 -11.13 1.73
C PHE A 153 13.27 -12.12 0.73
N VAL A 154 12.54 -12.53 -0.32
CA VAL A 154 13.05 -13.44 -1.37
C VAL A 154 14.19 -12.82 -2.20
N ARG A 155 14.16 -11.49 -2.35
CA ARG A 155 15.22 -10.69 -2.99
C ARG A 155 16.42 -10.42 -2.07
N GLY A 156 16.37 -10.85 -0.81
CA GLY A 156 17.45 -10.70 0.17
C GLY A 156 17.61 -9.26 0.70
N GLU A 157 16.57 -8.43 0.59
CA GLU A 157 16.59 -7.06 1.12
C GLU A 157 16.40 -7.06 2.63
N ASP A 158 17.31 -6.41 3.36
CA ASP A 158 17.24 -6.33 4.81
C ASP A 158 16.31 -5.21 5.28
N LYS A 159 15.04 -5.57 5.51
CA LYS A 159 14.01 -4.73 6.12
C LYS A 159 13.11 -5.57 7.03
N SER A 160 12.96 -5.17 8.29
CA SER A 160 11.98 -5.78 9.19
C SER A 160 10.54 -5.54 8.73
N PHE A 161 9.67 -6.52 9.01
CA PHE A 161 8.22 -6.40 8.81
C PHE A 161 7.45 -7.43 9.63
N ARG A 162 6.17 -7.13 9.87
CA ARG A 162 5.21 -8.00 10.54
C ARG A 162 3.92 -8.06 9.73
N ILE A 163 3.35 -9.25 9.55
CA ILE A 163 2.13 -9.49 8.77
C ILE A 163 1.24 -10.44 9.56
N LEU A 164 -0.01 -10.07 9.82
CA LEU A 164 -1.01 -11.00 10.34
C LEU A 164 -1.58 -11.82 9.19
N VAL A 165 -1.74 -13.12 9.42
CA VAL A 165 -2.42 -14.03 8.50
C VAL A 165 -3.67 -14.60 9.15
N GLU A 166 -4.77 -14.63 8.41
CA GLU A 166 -6.04 -15.23 8.83
C GLU A 166 -6.70 -15.95 7.64
N VAL A 167 -7.21 -17.16 7.88
CA VAL A 167 -7.99 -17.94 6.91
C VAL A 167 -9.49 -17.69 7.11
N ILE A 168 -10.21 -17.45 6.01
CA ILE A 168 -11.68 -17.40 5.96
C ILE A 168 -12.12 -18.26 4.77
N GLY A 169 -12.89 -19.32 5.03
CA GLY A 169 -13.14 -20.37 4.06
C GLY A 169 -11.83 -20.96 3.52
N ARG A 170 -11.63 -20.93 2.19
CA ARG A 170 -10.33 -21.30 1.58
C ARG A 170 -9.31 -20.15 1.56
N THR A 171 -9.76 -18.90 1.69
CA THR A 171 -8.97 -17.71 1.35
C THR A 171 -8.01 -17.34 2.48
N VAL A 172 -6.76 -17.06 2.13
CA VAL A 172 -5.71 -16.63 3.07
C VAL A 172 -5.52 -15.12 2.96
N PHE A 173 -5.87 -14.40 4.03
CA PHE A 173 -5.74 -12.96 4.11
C PHE A 173 -4.41 -12.55 4.74
N PHE A 174 -3.73 -11.58 4.14
CA PHE A 174 -2.46 -11.00 4.59
C PHE A 174 -2.70 -9.53 4.97
N MET A 175 -2.62 -9.22 6.27
CA MET A 175 -2.80 -7.88 6.82
C MET A 175 -1.51 -7.32 7.39
N ARG A 176 -1.32 -6.01 7.30
CA ARG A 176 -0.17 -5.31 7.90
C ARG A 176 -0.28 -5.34 9.42
N ARG A 177 0.82 -5.61 10.12
CA ARG A 177 0.90 -5.53 11.59
C ARG A 177 1.71 -4.31 11.99
N GLU A 178 1.05 -3.16 11.96
CA GLU A 178 1.62 -1.91 12.47
C GLU A 178 1.64 -1.91 14.02
N ASN A 179 2.43 -1.02 14.63
CA ASN A 179 2.59 -1.00 16.08
C ASN A 179 1.35 -0.43 16.78
N ALA A 180 0.71 0.53 16.12
CA ALA A 180 -0.62 1.02 16.42
C ALA A 180 -1.42 1.18 15.11
N HIS A 181 -2.74 1.18 15.22
CA HIS A 181 -3.63 1.31 14.06
C HIS A 181 -3.52 2.71 13.42
N ASP A 182 -3.33 3.72 14.26
CA ASP A 182 -3.08 5.12 13.95
C ASP A 182 -1.57 5.45 13.86
N GLU A 183 -0.70 4.44 13.61
CA GLU A 183 0.74 4.68 13.45
C GLU A 183 0.99 5.69 12.32
N VAL A 184 1.64 6.79 12.69
CA VAL A 184 2.05 7.85 11.77
C VAL A 184 3.53 7.76 11.45
N ILE A 185 3.92 8.23 10.25
CA ILE A 185 5.31 8.15 9.82
C ILE A 185 6.18 9.15 10.63
N PRO A 186 7.30 8.69 11.23
CA PRO A 186 8.16 9.55 12.01
C PRO A 186 9.01 10.46 11.12
N ASN A 187 9.22 11.70 11.55
CA ASN A 187 10.20 12.63 10.97
C ASN A 187 10.02 12.96 9.47
N VAL A 188 8.79 12.96 8.96
CA VAL A 188 8.49 13.21 7.53
C VAL A 188 9.27 14.42 6.98
N TYR A 189 9.88 14.21 5.82
CA TYR A 189 10.77 15.13 5.13
C TYR A 189 10.61 15.00 3.62
N GLY A 190 10.94 16.06 2.89
CA GLY A 190 10.73 16.11 1.45
C GLY A 190 9.33 16.61 1.08
N TYR A 191 8.79 16.05 -0.01
CA TYR A 191 7.66 16.59 -0.75
C TYR A 191 6.81 15.44 -1.32
N GLY A 192 6.78 14.31 -0.62
CA GLY A 192 5.98 13.13 -0.98
C GLY A 192 4.50 13.44 -1.00
N HIS A 193 4.04 14.33 -0.10
CA HIS A 193 2.63 14.69 0.04
C HIS A 193 2.26 16.02 -0.63
N ALA A 194 3.07 17.07 -0.40
CA ALA A 194 2.80 18.39 -0.93
C ALA A 194 2.79 18.41 -2.48
N PHE A 195 3.55 17.52 -3.13
CA PHE A 195 3.57 17.44 -4.59
C PHE A 195 2.28 16.83 -5.16
N PRO A 196 1.80 15.63 -4.78
CA PRO A 196 0.48 15.13 -5.15
C PRO A 196 -0.63 16.16 -4.92
N GLU A 197 -0.66 16.80 -3.75
CA GLU A 197 -1.67 17.82 -3.40
C GLU A 197 -1.63 19.04 -4.35
N ALA A 198 -0.44 19.45 -4.80
CA ALA A 198 -0.27 20.60 -5.69
C ALA A 198 -0.30 20.27 -7.20
N TYR A 199 -0.15 19.00 -7.59
CA TYR A 199 -0.06 18.54 -8.98
C TYR A 199 -1.23 17.65 -9.42
N THR A 200 -2.14 17.32 -8.51
CA THR A 200 -3.37 16.59 -8.80
C THR A 200 -4.61 17.34 -8.29
N THR A 201 -5.79 17.00 -8.80
CA THR A 201 -7.07 17.62 -8.39
C THR A 201 -8.14 16.55 -8.22
N TRP A 202 -8.76 16.47 -7.03
CA TRP A 202 -9.99 15.70 -6.82
C TRP A 202 -11.17 16.31 -7.58
N SER A 203 -12.01 15.49 -8.20
CA SER A 203 -13.25 15.96 -8.82
C SER A 203 -14.26 16.45 -7.77
N ALA A 204 -15.30 17.15 -8.22
CA ALA A 204 -16.31 17.70 -7.32
C ALA A 204 -17.07 16.62 -6.52
N ASP A 205 -17.29 15.45 -7.13
CA ASP A 205 -18.11 14.37 -6.55
C ASP A 205 -17.39 13.60 -5.44
N VAL A 206 -16.05 13.52 -5.51
CA VAL A 206 -15.19 12.89 -4.50
C VAL A 206 -14.39 13.90 -3.67
N LYS A 207 -14.77 15.18 -3.71
CA LYS A 207 -14.10 16.25 -2.96
C LYS A 207 -14.09 15.93 -1.46
N GLY A 208 -12.91 16.07 -0.84
CA GLY A 208 -12.68 15.68 0.56
C GLY A 208 -12.15 14.26 0.70
N SER A 209 -11.85 13.56 -0.40
CA SER A 209 -11.07 12.32 -0.37
C SER A 209 -9.64 12.58 0.09
N GLU A 210 -9.09 11.64 0.87
CA GLU A 210 -7.69 11.63 1.28
C GLU A 210 -6.86 10.58 0.53
N SER A 211 -7.47 9.45 0.15
CA SER A 211 -6.80 8.44 -0.68
C SER A 211 -7.76 7.79 -1.67
N HIS A 212 -7.21 7.15 -2.70
CA HIS A 212 -7.96 6.33 -3.64
C HIS A 212 -7.43 4.90 -3.61
N GLN A 213 -8.13 4.02 -2.91
CA GLN A 213 -7.84 2.61 -2.86
C GLN A 213 -8.47 1.90 -4.05
N ARG A 214 -7.83 0.84 -4.52
CA ARG A 214 -8.28 0.06 -5.67
C ARG A 214 -7.94 -1.42 -5.44
N VAL A 215 -8.68 -2.31 -6.08
CA VAL A 215 -8.58 -3.76 -5.84
C VAL A 215 -8.35 -4.49 -7.15
N MET A 216 -7.22 -5.20 -7.18
CA MET A 216 -6.79 -5.97 -8.33
C MET A 216 -7.12 -7.43 -8.14
N LYS A 217 -7.43 -8.10 -9.24
CA LYS A 217 -7.51 -9.55 -9.33
C LYS A 217 -6.57 -10.00 -10.43
N TYR A 218 -5.63 -10.85 -10.07
CA TYR A 218 -4.78 -11.54 -11.04
C TYR A 218 -4.45 -12.93 -10.53
N ASP A 219 -4.02 -13.81 -11.43
CA ASP A 219 -3.49 -15.11 -11.07
C ASP A 219 -1.95 -15.04 -11.07
N PHE A 220 -1.32 -15.58 -10.02
CA PHE A 220 0.14 -15.66 -9.91
C PHE A 220 0.56 -17.07 -9.49
N ALA A 221 1.37 -17.72 -10.32
CA ALA A 221 1.87 -19.08 -10.09
C ALA A 221 0.78 -20.11 -9.71
N GLY A 222 -0.42 -19.97 -10.31
CA GLY A 222 -1.57 -20.86 -10.08
C GLY A 222 -2.42 -20.53 -8.85
N MET A 223 -2.21 -19.40 -8.18
CA MET A 223 -3.04 -18.92 -7.06
C MET A 223 -3.81 -17.66 -7.50
N SER A 224 -5.13 -17.64 -7.31
CA SER A 224 -5.91 -16.43 -7.60
C SER A 224 -5.80 -15.41 -6.46
N CYS A 225 -5.33 -14.21 -6.79
CA CYS A 225 -4.91 -13.18 -5.85
C CYS A 225 -5.79 -11.93 -5.95
N LEU A 226 -6.28 -11.43 -4.81
CA LEU A 226 -6.87 -10.10 -4.68
C LEU A 226 -5.90 -9.16 -3.96
N VAL A 227 -5.51 -8.06 -4.60
CA VAL A 227 -4.49 -7.15 -4.09
C VAL A 227 -5.00 -5.71 -4.02
N ARG A 228 -5.10 -5.17 -2.80
CA ARG A 228 -5.41 -3.76 -2.55
C ARG A 228 -4.15 -2.90 -2.60
N PHE A 229 -4.30 -1.70 -3.09
CA PHE A 229 -3.26 -0.68 -3.16
C PHE A 229 -3.88 0.73 -3.21
N GLU A 230 -3.04 1.76 -3.20
CA GLU A 230 -3.43 3.16 -3.29
C GLU A 230 -2.96 3.78 -4.62
N ALA A 231 -3.81 4.51 -5.34
CA ALA A 231 -3.43 5.17 -6.58
C ALA A 231 -3.19 6.67 -6.35
N ASP A 232 -2.02 7.17 -6.75
CA ASP A 232 -1.69 8.60 -6.70
C ASP A 232 -2.50 9.45 -7.69
N GLY A 233 -3.06 8.83 -8.73
CA GLY A 233 -3.96 9.53 -9.64
C GLY A 233 -4.18 8.85 -10.99
N TYR A 234 -4.74 9.60 -11.93
CA TYR A 234 -4.89 9.19 -13.33
C TYR A 234 -4.48 10.25 -14.35
N LEU A 235 -4.06 9.78 -15.53
CA LEU A 235 -3.73 10.61 -16.70
C LEU A 235 -5.00 10.87 -17.55
N PRO A 236 -5.48 12.13 -17.65
CA PRO A 236 -6.76 12.43 -18.30
C PRO A 236 -6.81 12.10 -19.79
N SER A 237 -5.67 12.30 -20.49
CA SER A 237 -5.53 12.00 -21.91
C SER A 237 -5.67 10.50 -22.20
N VAL A 238 -5.26 9.64 -21.27
CA VAL A 238 -5.39 8.19 -21.42
C VAL A 238 -6.82 7.75 -21.09
N ALA A 239 -7.42 8.28 -20.03
CA ALA A 239 -8.82 8.01 -19.65
C ALA A 239 -9.83 8.44 -20.74
N GLN A 240 -9.60 9.57 -21.41
CA GLN A 240 -10.44 10.01 -22.54
C GLN A 240 -10.29 9.07 -23.75
N ASN A 241 -9.06 8.66 -24.07
CA ASN A 241 -8.82 7.76 -25.19
C ASN A 241 -9.45 6.37 -24.99
N SER A 242 -9.45 5.82 -23.77
CA SER A 242 -10.15 4.56 -23.48
C SER A 242 -11.67 4.68 -23.56
N SER A 243 -12.27 5.82 -23.17
CA SER A 243 -13.72 6.04 -23.37
C SER A 243 -14.14 5.98 -24.84
N SER A 244 -13.32 6.51 -25.76
CA SER A 244 -13.58 6.52 -27.21
C SER A 244 -13.38 5.18 -27.94
N ARG A 245 -12.85 4.16 -27.24
CA ARG A 245 -12.52 2.83 -27.78
C ARG A 245 -13.36 1.71 -27.18
N SER A 246 -14.50 2.05 -26.56
CA SER A 246 -15.36 1.12 -25.80
C SER A 246 -16.23 0.20 -26.67
N SER A 247 -15.56 -0.58 -27.52
CA SER A 247 -16.00 -1.91 -27.92
C SER A 247 -14.83 -2.87 -27.68
N GLU A 248 -15.04 -3.88 -26.83
CA GLU A 248 -14.09 -4.88 -26.30
C GLU A 248 -13.29 -4.51 -25.03
N GLY A 249 -13.47 -5.31 -23.97
CA GLY A 249 -12.45 -5.71 -22.99
C GLY A 249 -11.98 -4.72 -21.90
N ASP A 250 -12.39 -4.95 -20.64
CA ASP A 250 -11.60 -4.53 -19.45
C ASP A 250 -10.21 -5.21 -19.52
N PRO A 251 -9.08 -4.48 -19.32
CA PRO A 251 -8.33 -4.60 -18.05
C PRO A 251 -7.53 -3.32 -17.57
N ALA A 252 -7.49 -3.06 -16.24
CA ALA A 252 -6.31 -3.29 -15.34
C ALA A 252 -4.94 -2.49 -15.54
N GLU A 253 -3.95 -2.28 -14.61
CA GLU A 253 -3.75 -2.49 -13.12
C GLU A 253 -2.85 -1.44 -12.34
N ALA A 254 -2.21 -1.76 -11.18
CA ALA A 254 -2.05 -0.97 -9.92
C ALA A 254 -0.67 -0.60 -9.28
N ALA A 255 -0.62 0.17 -8.17
CA ALA A 255 0.63 0.67 -7.54
C ALA A 255 0.66 0.81 -5.98
N GLU A 256 1.80 0.62 -5.29
CA GLU A 256 2.36 1.53 -4.23
C GLU A 256 3.50 0.86 -3.39
N ASP A 257 4.63 1.57 -3.21
CA ASP A 257 5.90 1.03 -2.69
C ASP A 257 6.01 0.96 -1.19
N LEU A 258 6.88 0.05 -0.78
CA LEU A 258 6.95 -0.38 0.59
C LEU A 258 7.71 0.57 1.49
N LEU A 259 6.90 1.48 2.03
CA LEU A 259 7.17 2.52 3.03
C LEU A 259 7.97 3.69 2.46
N SER A 260 7.45 4.24 1.37
CA SER A 260 7.63 5.65 0.95
C SER A 260 6.51 6.08 -0.02
N SER A 261 5.34 5.45 0.16
CA SER A 261 4.28 5.24 -0.82
C SER A 261 3.09 4.53 -0.14
N LEU A 262 2.67 5.10 0.98
CA LEU A 262 1.42 4.82 1.69
C LEU A 262 1.12 6.00 2.62
N GLU A 263 1.71 7.12 2.24
CA GLU A 263 1.87 8.34 2.98
C GLU A 263 1.35 9.38 1.98
N ASN A 264 0.04 9.51 1.88
CA ASN A 264 -0.59 10.61 1.16
C ASN A 264 -1.76 11.17 1.96
N VAL A 265 -1.80 12.51 1.93
CA VAL A 265 -2.65 13.42 2.70
C VAL A 265 -2.36 13.54 4.20
N ALA A 266 -2.17 14.79 4.62
CA ALA A 266 -2.01 15.19 6.01
C ALA A 266 -3.33 15.05 6.77
N ILE A 267 -3.26 14.59 8.02
CA ILE A 267 -4.41 14.53 8.92
C ILE A 267 -5.07 15.92 9.03
N SER A 268 -6.22 16.08 8.39
CA SER A 268 -7.06 17.27 8.50
C SER A 268 -8.22 16.98 9.45
N ASN A 269 -8.06 17.43 10.70
CA ASN A 269 -9.02 17.34 11.81
C ASN A 269 -9.36 15.92 12.29
N LEU A 270 -8.48 15.35 13.14
CA LEU A 270 -8.92 14.37 14.14
C LEU A 270 -9.89 15.04 15.13
N PRO A 271 -10.99 14.40 15.55
CA PRO A 271 -11.76 14.86 16.70
C PRO A 271 -10.92 14.78 17.99
N GLU A 272 -11.07 15.74 18.91
CA GLU A 272 -10.29 15.89 20.15
C GLU A 272 -10.41 14.73 21.18
N GLY A 273 -11.05 13.61 20.82
CA GLY A 273 -11.25 12.43 21.67
C GLY A 273 -10.57 11.15 21.17
N GLY A 274 -9.75 11.22 20.10
CA GLY A 274 -9.17 10.05 19.43
C GLY A 274 -10.19 9.29 18.58
N LEU A 275 -9.69 8.37 17.75
CA LEU A 275 -10.52 7.50 16.92
C LEU A 275 -11.15 6.41 17.79
N LYS A 276 -12.37 6.66 18.29
CA LYS A 276 -13.21 5.62 18.89
C LYS A 276 -13.43 4.52 17.85
N ASN A 277 -13.26 3.25 18.23
CA ASN A 277 -13.57 2.10 17.37
C ASN A 277 -14.97 2.27 16.75
N PRO A 278 -15.07 2.53 15.44
CA PRO A 278 -16.33 2.87 14.82
C PRO A 278 -17.06 1.59 14.44
N GLU A 279 -18.25 1.38 14.98
CA GLU A 279 -19.02 0.13 14.77
C GLU A 279 -19.50 -0.04 13.32
N THR A 280 -19.59 1.05 12.56
CA THR A 280 -20.16 1.09 11.21
C THR A 280 -19.26 1.82 10.22
N LEU A 281 -18.86 1.12 9.15
CA LEU A 281 -18.33 1.73 7.94
C LEU A 281 -19.48 2.31 7.09
N LYS A 282 -19.41 3.61 6.80
CA LYS A 282 -20.37 4.29 5.93
C LYS A 282 -19.95 4.20 4.47
N ILE A 283 -20.92 3.97 3.59
CA ILE A 283 -20.72 3.78 2.16
C ILE A 283 -21.58 4.79 1.38
N SER A 284 -21.06 5.32 0.27
CA SER A 284 -21.87 6.11 -0.67
C SER A 284 -21.45 5.87 -2.12
N ALA A 285 -22.43 5.77 -3.01
CA ALA A 285 -22.21 5.65 -4.44
C ALA A 285 -21.83 7.01 -5.04
N ARG A 286 -20.54 7.26 -5.30
CA ARG A 286 -19.99 8.52 -5.82
C ARG A 286 -18.68 8.31 -6.57
N GLY A 287 -18.34 9.27 -7.44
CA GLY A 287 -17.15 9.23 -8.29
C GLY A 287 -17.32 8.35 -9.52
N GLU A 288 -16.42 8.50 -10.48
CA GLU A 288 -16.41 7.74 -11.73
C GLU A 288 -15.30 6.68 -11.72
N TYR A 289 -15.64 5.46 -12.15
CA TYR A 289 -14.65 4.40 -12.30
C TYR A 289 -13.68 4.73 -13.44
N ILE A 290 -12.46 5.12 -13.08
CA ILE A 290 -11.39 5.36 -14.05
C ILE A 290 -10.79 4.02 -14.51
N SER A 291 -10.79 3.82 -15.83
CA SER A 291 -10.11 2.69 -16.50
C SER A 291 -8.65 2.64 -16.07
N GLN A 292 -8.22 1.44 -15.69
CA GLN A 292 -6.95 1.36 -15.01
C GLN A 292 -5.72 1.51 -15.92
N SER A 293 -5.91 1.32 -17.23
CA SER A 293 -4.96 1.73 -18.26
C SER A 293 -4.47 3.19 -18.12
N ALA A 294 -5.20 4.07 -17.42
CA ALA A 294 -4.87 5.47 -17.19
C ALA A 294 -4.27 5.79 -15.80
N ILE A 295 -4.17 4.83 -14.89
CA ILE A 295 -3.70 5.06 -13.51
C ILE A 295 -2.18 5.25 -13.50
N PHE A 296 -1.72 6.16 -12.64
CA PHE A 296 -0.30 6.34 -12.38
C PHE A 296 0.03 6.18 -10.90
N ASP A 297 1.30 5.88 -10.69
CA ASP A 297 2.05 6.02 -9.46
C ASP A 297 2.99 7.22 -9.55
N LEU A 298 3.38 7.83 -8.43
CA LEU A 298 4.41 8.85 -8.42
C LEU A 298 5.55 8.60 -7.43
N LYS A 299 6.68 9.21 -7.74
CA LYS A 299 7.73 9.41 -6.75
C LYS A 299 8.38 10.78 -6.83
N THR A 300 8.60 11.38 -5.66
CA THR A 300 9.45 12.57 -5.55
C THR A 300 10.87 12.20 -5.12
N ARG A 301 11.85 12.91 -5.69
CA ARG A 301 13.28 12.76 -5.36
C ARG A 301 13.97 14.11 -5.37
N SER A 302 14.97 14.26 -4.51
CA SER A 302 15.89 15.40 -4.61
C SER A 302 16.64 15.34 -5.95
N PHE A 303 16.80 16.47 -6.64
CA PHE A 303 17.57 16.53 -7.89
C PHE A 303 19.04 16.08 -7.73
N ARG A 304 19.55 16.01 -6.48
CA ARG A 304 20.86 15.41 -6.16
C ARG A 304 20.92 13.89 -6.39
N LYS A 305 19.77 13.23 -6.52
CA LYS A 305 19.60 11.79 -6.74
C LYS A 305 19.15 11.48 -8.18
N LYS A 306 19.24 12.44 -9.12
CA LYS A 306 18.76 12.27 -10.50
C LYS A 306 19.40 11.10 -11.24
N ASP A 307 20.63 10.75 -10.88
CA ASP A 307 21.39 9.65 -11.49
C ASP A 307 21.18 8.30 -10.76
N GLU A 308 20.35 8.24 -9.71
CA GLU A 308 19.91 6.98 -9.09
C GLU A 308 18.75 6.39 -9.91
N ASP A 309 18.79 5.08 -10.20
CA ASP A 309 17.69 4.38 -10.88
C ASP A 309 16.49 4.17 -9.94
N THR A 310 15.79 5.26 -9.64
CA THR A 310 14.58 5.25 -8.81
C THR A 310 13.47 4.42 -9.45
N LEU A 311 13.33 4.46 -10.78
CA LEU A 311 12.29 3.66 -11.44
C LEU A 311 12.60 2.16 -11.33
N GLY A 312 13.84 1.72 -11.59
CA GLY A 312 14.23 0.31 -11.42
C GLY A 312 14.04 -0.22 -10.00
N GLN A 313 14.21 0.63 -8.98
CA GLN A 313 13.91 0.28 -7.57
C GLN A 313 12.42 0.04 -7.31
N GLU A 314 11.54 0.76 -8.01
CA GLU A 314 10.08 0.72 -7.79
C GLU A 314 9.38 -0.30 -8.73
N LEU A 315 10.03 -0.77 -9.81
CA LEU A 315 9.50 -1.83 -10.70
C LEU A 315 8.90 -3.06 -9.97
N PRO A 316 9.48 -3.62 -8.89
CA PRO A 316 8.90 -4.76 -8.19
C PRO A 316 7.48 -4.52 -7.64
N ARG A 317 7.17 -3.28 -7.24
CA ARG A 317 5.82 -2.95 -6.76
C ARG A 317 4.90 -2.50 -7.88
N LEU A 318 5.45 -1.84 -8.91
CA LEU A 318 4.71 -1.58 -10.14
C LEU A 318 4.34 -2.91 -10.83
N TRP A 319 5.06 -4.00 -10.55
CA TRP A 319 4.70 -5.37 -10.90
C TRP A 319 3.74 -6.06 -9.93
N ILE A 320 3.88 -5.94 -8.59
CA ILE A 320 2.90 -6.55 -7.66
C ILE A 320 1.52 -5.98 -7.88
N ALA A 321 1.47 -4.69 -8.11
CA ALA A 321 0.20 -4.02 -8.25
C ALA A 321 -0.16 -3.92 -9.75
N GLN A 322 0.78 -3.80 -10.70
CA GLN A 322 0.61 -3.81 -12.17
C GLN A 322 0.28 -2.43 -12.85
N VAL A 323 0.79 -1.30 -12.35
CA VAL A 323 0.46 0.07 -12.83
C VAL A 323 1.11 0.37 -14.19
N PRO A 324 0.38 1.02 -15.11
CA PRO A 324 0.93 1.34 -16.43
C PRO A 324 1.81 2.60 -16.48
N TYR A 325 1.65 3.55 -15.55
CA TYR A 325 2.39 4.83 -15.57
C TYR A 325 3.11 5.16 -14.25
N PHE A 326 4.34 5.66 -14.35
CA PHE A 326 5.11 6.18 -13.21
C PHE A 326 5.52 7.63 -13.45
N ILE A 327 5.27 8.50 -12.47
CA ILE A 327 5.62 9.93 -12.51
C ILE A 327 6.81 10.19 -11.57
N LEU A 328 8.01 10.35 -12.14
CA LEU A 328 9.21 10.68 -11.38
C LEU A 328 9.45 12.20 -11.37
N ALA A 329 9.36 12.81 -10.20
CA ALA A 329 9.41 14.26 -10.01
C ALA A 329 10.63 14.70 -9.19
N HIS A 330 11.60 15.34 -9.84
CA HIS A 330 12.83 15.83 -9.23
C HIS A 330 12.74 17.30 -8.79
N HIS A 331 13.10 17.56 -7.52
CA HIS A 331 13.03 18.90 -6.93
C HIS A 331 14.37 19.47 -6.45
N LYS A 332 14.49 20.80 -6.49
CA LYS A 332 15.52 21.59 -5.78
C LYS A 332 14.86 22.36 -4.65
N ALA A 333 14.79 21.73 -3.47
CA ALA A 333 14.11 22.23 -2.26
C ALA A 333 12.66 22.73 -2.52
N GLY A 334 11.77 21.82 -2.93
CA GLY A 334 10.36 22.11 -3.19
C GLY A 334 10.05 22.77 -4.55
N LEU A 335 11.07 23.21 -5.30
CA LEU A 335 10.87 23.62 -6.69
C LEU A 335 11.13 22.44 -7.62
N PHE A 336 10.07 21.92 -8.25
CA PHE A 336 10.13 20.81 -9.19
C PHE A 336 10.48 21.30 -10.59
N ILE A 337 11.54 20.73 -11.17
CA ILE A 337 12.16 21.24 -12.41
C ILE A 337 12.36 20.18 -13.49
N ASP A 338 12.06 18.92 -13.17
CA ASP A 338 12.22 17.77 -14.05
C ASP A 338 11.19 16.73 -13.58
N ILE A 339 10.10 16.61 -14.33
CA ILE A 339 8.97 15.73 -14.03
C ILE A 339 8.78 14.84 -15.26
N GLN A 340 8.92 13.54 -15.08
CA GLN A 340 8.87 12.55 -16.15
C GLN A 340 7.66 11.67 -15.95
N VAL A 341 6.74 11.67 -16.92
CA VAL A 341 5.60 10.73 -16.99
C VAL A 341 6.02 9.59 -17.91
N VAL A 342 6.16 8.38 -17.36
CA VAL A 342 6.75 7.22 -18.04
C VAL A 342 5.73 6.10 -18.14
N ASP A 343 5.48 5.57 -19.34
CA ASP A 343 4.80 4.28 -19.53
C ASP A 343 5.75 3.17 -19.11
N VAL A 344 5.40 2.41 -18.07
CA VAL A 344 6.28 1.44 -17.45
C VAL A 344 5.97 0.00 -17.82
N ARG A 345 4.89 -0.29 -18.55
CA ARG A 345 4.44 -1.67 -18.86
C ARG A 345 5.54 -2.54 -19.46
N GLU A 346 6.23 -1.99 -20.46
CA GLU A 346 7.36 -2.62 -21.12
C GLU A 346 8.59 -2.80 -20.22
N ARG A 347 8.75 -1.99 -19.15
CA ARG A 347 9.82 -2.15 -18.16
C ARG A 347 9.46 -3.16 -17.09
N VAL A 348 8.20 -3.14 -16.62
CA VAL A 348 7.63 -4.12 -15.68
C VAL A 348 7.71 -5.52 -16.28
N LYS A 349 7.33 -5.69 -17.55
CA LYS A 349 7.44 -6.98 -18.26
C LYS A 349 8.89 -7.49 -18.34
N ARG A 350 9.84 -6.66 -18.77
CA ARG A 350 11.26 -7.06 -18.79
C ARG A 350 11.81 -7.37 -17.41
N TRP A 351 11.37 -6.62 -16.39
CA TRP A 351 11.74 -6.90 -15.00
C TRP A 351 11.18 -8.24 -14.51
N GLU A 352 9.95 -8.62 -14.91
CA GLU A 352 9.37 -9.94 -14.61
C GLU A 352 10.18 -11.06 -15.29
N GLU A 353 10.52 -10.91 -16.57
CA GLU A 353 11.40 -11.80 -17.33
C GLU A 353 12.79 -11.94 -16.66
N ASP A 354 13.43 -10.82 -16.31
CA ASP A 354 14.73 -10.77 -15.62
C ASP A 354 14.69 -11.30 -14.17
N GLN A 355 13.50 -11.44 -13.57
CA GLN A 355 13.29 -11.91 -12.20
C GLN A 355 12.66 -13.30 -12.10
N GLU A 356 12.52 -14.07 -13.19
CA GLU A 356 11.90 -15.41 -13.21
C GLU A 356 12.30 -16.28 -12.01
N ALA A 357 13.61 -16.47 -11.76
CA ALA A 357 14.12 -17.30 -10.66
C ALA A 357 13.88 -16.70 -9.25
N THR A 358 13.63 -15.39 -9.14
CA THR A 358 13.18 -14.73 -7.90
C THR A 358 11.69 -14.92 -7.72
N LEU A 359 10.90 -14.74 -8.77
CA LEU A 359 9.45 -14.89 -8.74
C LEU A 359 9.03 -16.35 -8.49
N ALA A 360 9.77 -17.34 -9.02
CA ALA A 360 9.56 -18.75 -8.68
C ALA A 360 9.77 -19.03 -7.18
N ARG A 361 10.78 -18.41 -6.54
CA ARG A 361 11.00 -18.52 -5.09
C ARG A 361 9.94 -17.77 -4.28
N PHE A 362 9.39 -16.70 -4.83
CA PHE A 362 8.28 -15.96 -4.24
C PHE A 362 6.96 -16.75 -4.32
N ALA A 363 6.70 -17.44 -5.43
CA ALA A 363 5.61 -18.40 -5.57
C ALA A 363 5.70 -19.52 -4.52
N GLU A 364 6.88 -20.15 -4.35
CA GLU A 364 7.08 -21.15 -3.30
C GLU A 364 6.86 -20.62 -1.89
N LEU A 365 7.30 -19.39 -1.62
CA LEU A 365 7.06 -18.76 -0.33
C LEU A 365 5.56 -18.60 -0.06
N LEU A 366 4.80 -18.09 -1.04
CA LEU A 366 3.35 -17.94 -0.93
C LEU A 366 2.66 -19.31 -0.78
N LYS A 367 2.98 -20.31 -1.61
CA LYS A 367 2.45 -21.68 -1.49
C LYS A 367 2.68 -22.27 -0.09
N LYS A 368 3.89 -22.12 0.47
CA LYS A 368 4.23 -22.61 1.82
C LYS A 368 3.44 -21.90 2.90
N ILE A 369 3.33 -20.57 2.84
CA ILE A 369 2.54 -19.78 3.80
C ILE A 369 1.06 -20.15 3.71
N VAL A 370 0.49 -20.28 2.51
CA VAL A 370 -0.92 -20.66 2.27
C VAL A 370 -1.20 -22.08 2.76
N SER A 371 -0.30 -23.04 2.49
CA SER A 371 -0.40 -24.41 2.96
C SER A 371 -0.36 -24.50 4.49
N PHE A 372 0.57 -23.78 5.13
CA PHE A 372 0.67 -23.67 6.58
C PHE A 372 -0.56 -22.98 7.20
N ALA A 373 -1.06 -21.91 6.58
CA ALA A 373 -2.27 -21.22 7.02
C ALA A 373 -3.49 -22.16 7.07
N ARG A 374 -3.68 -22.93 5.99
CA ARG A 374 -4.79 -23.89 5.84
C ARG A 374 -4.62 -25.15 6.71
N SER A 375 -3.43 -25.45 7.22
CA SER A 375 -3.20 -26.60 8.12
C SER A 375 -3.37 -26.28 9.61
N LEU A 376 -3.40 -25.01 10.00
CA LEU A 376 -3.64 -24.57 11.37
C LEU A 376 -5.14 -24.58 11.71
N GLU A 377 -5.54 -25.32 12.75
CA GLU A 377 -6.92 -25.36 13.25
C GLU A 377 -7.48 -23.98 13.63
N CYS A 378 -6.62 -23.08 14.15
CA CYS A 378 -7.01 -21.72 14.49
C CYS A 378 -7.07 -20.74 13.30
N GLY A 379 -6.61 -21.18 12.12
CA GLY A 379 -6.50 -20.42 10.87
C GLY A 379 -5.66 -19.14 10.94
N ARG A 380 -4.88 -18.91 12.02
CA ARG A 380 -4.33 -17.59 12.35
C ARG A 380 -2.93 -17.63 12.95
N PHE A 381 -2.02 -16.85 12.38
CA PHE A 381 -0.63 -16.69 12.83
C PHE A 381 -0.07 -15.33 12.38
N GLU A 382 1.14 -15.00 12.81
CA GLU A 382 1.85 -13.78 12.42
C GLU A 382 3.17 -14.16 11.72
N ILE A 383 3.48 -13.55 10.58
CA ILE A 383 4.77 -13.64 9.93
C ILE A 383 5.64 -12.49 10.46
N THR A 384 6.81 -12.79 10.98
CA THR A 384 7.79 -11.79 11.41
C THR A 384 9.12 -11.95 10.69
N ARG A 385 9.69 -10.82 10.25
CA ARG A 385 11.09 -10.68 9.87
C ARG A 385 11.70 -9.56 10.71
N GLU A 386 12.78 -9.85 11.42
CA GLU A 386 13.55 -8.86 12.16
C GLU A 386 14.69 -8.28 11.30
N ASP A 387 15.23 -7.12 11.69
CA ASP A 387 16.40 -6.53 11.03
C ASP A 387 17.63 -7.43 11.22
N GLY A 388 18.39 -7.65 10.14
CA GLY A 388 19.51 -8.60 10.12
C GLY A 388 19.11 -10.09 10.11
N ALA A 389 17.83 -10.43 10.24
CA ALA A 389 17.37 -11.82 10.21
C ALA A 389 17.37 -12.38 8.78
N THR A 390 17.91 -13.60 8.61
CA THR A 390 17.96 -14.28 7.31
C THR A 390 16.74 -15.17 7.03
N VAL A 391 15.78 -15.24 7.96
CA VAL A 391 14.63 -16.16 7.92
C VAL A 391 13.30 -15.41 8.11
N LEU A 392 12.19 -16.05 7.78
CA LEU A 392 10.88 -15.66 8.30
C LEU A 392 10.47 -16.61 9.42
N GLU A 393 9.93 -16.05 10.50
CA GLU A 393 9.31 -16.83 11.57
C GLU A 393 7.79 -16.72 11.46
N LEU A 394 7.11 -17.87 11.52
CA LEU A 394 5.66 -17.96 11.61
C LEU A 394 5.34 -18.17 13.08
N ARG A 395 4.66 -17.20 13.71
CA ARG A 395 4.43 -17.14 15.16
C ARG A 395 2.96 -17.24 15.52
N ALA A 396 2.66 -17.70 16.73
CA ALA A 396 1.32 -17.58 17.29
C ALA A 396 0.90 -16.10 17.37
N GLN A 397 -0.36 -15.78 17.04
CA GLN A 397 -0.89 -14.43 17.25
C GLN A 397 -1.10 -14.17 18.74
N CYS A 398 -0.59 -13.04 19.24
CA CYS A 398 -0.98 -12.53 20.55
C CYS A 398 -2.43 -12.03 20.56
N ALA A 399 -3.03 -11.99 21.75
CA ALA A 399 -4.32 -11.32 21.95
C ALA A 399 -4.28 -9.86 21.47
N GLY A 400 -5.39 -9.37 20.89
CA GLY A 400 -5.42 -8.03 20.28
C GLY A 400 -4.75 -7.93 18.90
N ALA A 401 -4.57 -9.05 18.19
CA ALA A 401 -4.17 -9.04 16.78
C ALA A 401 -5.20 -8.32 15.86
N GLY A 402 -6.48 -8.33 16.21
CA GLY A 402 -7.57 -7.88 15.34
C GLY A 402 -8.17 -9.05 14.56
N ARG A 403 -9.04 -8.74 13.58
CA ARG A 403 -9.63 -9.69 12.62
C ARG A 403 -9.65 -9.06 11.24
N VAL A 404 -9.66 -9.86 10.19
CA VAL A 404 -9.80 -9.35 8.81
C VAL A 404 -11.14 -8.65 8.59
N LEU A 405 -12.23 -9.34 8.94
CA LEU A 405 -13.62 -8.95 8.65
C LEU A 405 -14.48 -9.04 9.93
N ARG A 406 -15.60 -8.31 9.96
CA ARG A 406 -16.67 -8.55 10.95
C ARG A 406 -17.19 -9.98 10.83
N PRO A 407 -17.66 -10.63 11.92
CA PRO A 407 -18.15 -12.02 11.88
C PRO A 407 -19.16 -12.28 10.75
N HIS A 408 -20.22 -11.47 10.63
CA HIS A 408 -21.20 -11.59 9.54
C HIS A 408 -20.64 -11.41 8.12
N MET A 409 -19.52 -10.70 7.96
CA MET A 409 -18.83 -10.54 6.68
C MET A 409 -17.89 -11.71 6.37
N ALA A 410 -17.29 -12.32 7.41
CA ALA A 410 -16.55 -13.56 7.29
C ALA A 410 -17.51 -14.73 7.00
N GLU A 411 -18.65 -14.81 7.69
CA GLU A 411 -19.76 -15.73 7.40
C GLU A 411 -20.24 -15.54 5.96
N LYS A 412 -20.51 -14.30 5.50
CA LYS A 412 -20.90 -14.07 4.10
C LYS A 412 -19.81 -14.53 3.09
N TRP A 413 -18.53 -14.36 3.41
CA TRP A 413 -17.42 -14.83 2.58
C TRP A 413 -17.36 -16.37 2.52
N ASP A 414 -17.81 -17.06 3.58
CA ASP A 414 -17.75 -18.52 3.72
C ASP A 414 -19.06 -19.23 3.33
N ASP A 415 -20.22 -18.59 3.46
CA ASP A 415 -21.53 -19.13 3.04
C ASP A 415 -21.62 -19.28 1.51
N GLU A 416 -20.89 -18.47 0.74
CA GLU A 416 -20.68 -18.68 -0.71
C GLU A 416 -19.94 -20.01 -1.02
N VAL A 417 -19.23 -20.59 -0.03
CA VAL A 417 -18.57 -21.90 -0.11
C VAL A 417 -19.57 -23.04 0.18
N ALA A 418 -20.55 -22.84 1.07
CA ALA A 418 -21.52 -23.88 1.46
C ALA A 418 -22.67 -24.09 0.45
N GLY A 419 -22.96 -23.11 -0.40
CA GLY A 419 -24.17 -23.08 -1.24
C GLY A 419 -24.24 -24.03 -2.45
N SER A 420 -23.27 -24.94 -2.68
CA SER A 420 -23.23 -25.77 -3.91
C SER A 420 -23.29 -27.29 -3.77
N ASP A 421 -23.46 -27.83 -2.56
CA ASP A 421 -23.67 -29.29 -2.34
C ASP A 421 -25.14 -29.68 -2.14
N GLY A 422 -26.09 -28.81 -2.55
CA GLY A 422 -27.49 -28.87 -2.15
C GLY A 422 -28.55 -28.68 -3.24
N SER A 423 -28.51 -29.43 -4.36
CA SER A 423 -29.72 -30.05 -4.98
C SER A 423 -29.48 -30.68 -6.36
N SER A 424 -29.69 -31.99 -6.46
CA SER A 424 -30.39 -32.63 -7.61
C SER A 424 -30.64 -34.13 -7.39
N SER A 425 -31.06 -34.52 -6.18
CA SER A 425 -31.81 -35.77 -5.96
C SER A 425 -33.31 -35.47 -6.01
N VAL A 426 -33.87 -35.48 -7.23
CA VAL A 426 -35.33 -35.50 -7.44
C VAL A 426 -35.73 -36.93 -7.84
N ASP A 427 -36.04 -37.74 -6.82
CA ASP A 427 -36.72 -39.02 -6.99
C ASP A 427 -38.25 -38.83 -6.94
N GLY A 428 -38.97 -39.47 -7.88
CA GLY A 428 -40.43 -39.70 -7.84
C GLY A 428 -41.32 -38.48 -8.17
N PHE A 429 -42.09 -38.47 -9.25
CA PHE A 429 -42.97 -39.54 -9.76
C PHE A 429 -43.11 -39.52 -11.29
#